data_AF-A0A1I8GCJ2-F1
#
_entry.id   AF-A0A1I8GCJ2-F1
#
_cell.length_a   1.000
_cell.length_b   1.000
_cell.length_c   1.000
_cell.angle_alpha   90.00
_cell.angle_beta   90.00
_cell.angle_gamma   90.00
#
_symmetry.space_group_name_H-M   'P 1'
#
loop_
_entity.id
_entity.type
_entity.pdbx_description
1 polymer ?
#
loop_
_entity_poly.entity_id
_entity_poly.type
_entity_poly.pdbx_seq_one_letter_code
_entity_poly.pdbx_strand_id
1 'polypeptide(L)'
;MSILLSSGKGAASKFRDGAKKGRPEKVKRAANDAQFHPYLPTDATVVWNTKISGVDYSLALDKESLDLWCNDNVIDAECDFNDTGSKMEFQLAGKRACLKMQPSSRGTKYRLTLDGAKVPKAKATNQD
;
A
#
# COMPACT_ATOMS: atom_id res chain seq x y z
N MET A 1 -4.45 -12.99 -78.28
CA MET A 1 -5.92 -12.90 -78.42
C MET A 1 -6.41 -11.91 -77.36
N SER A 2 -6.69 -10.67 -77.74
CA SER A 2 -8.05 -10.16 -78.04
C SER A 2 -8.84 -9.87 -76.74
N ILE A 3 -8.71 -8.66 -76.19
CA ILE A 3 -9.66 -7.50 -76.11
C ILE A 3 -10.69 -7.57 -74.94
N LEU A 4 -10.58 -6.67 -73.95
CA LEU A 4 -11.39 -5.44 -73.68
C LEU A 4 -12.83 -5.74 -73.20
N LEU A 5 -13.36 -5.15 -72.11
CA LEU A 5 -14.03 -3.83 -72.03
C LEU A 5 -14.39 -3.55 -70.54
N SER A 6 -14.12 -2.36 -69.98
CA SER A 6 -15.08 -1.23 -69.74
C SER A 6 -16.17 -1.58 -68.72
N SER A 7 -16.59 -0.78 -67.73
CA SER A 7 -16.57 0.65 -67.48
C SER A 7 -17.04 0.87 -66.04
N GLY A 8 -16.77 2.02 -65.41
CA GLY A 8 -17.48 2.37 -64.17
C GLY A 8 -16.93 3.56 -63.41
N LYS A 9 -17.41 4.75 -63.79
CA LYS A 9 -17.10 6.08 -63.25
C LYS A 9 -17.22 6.19 -61.72
N GLY A 10 -16.34 6.98 -61.12
CA GLY A 10 -16.53 7.54 -59.77
C GLY A 10 -15.42 8.52 -59.41
N ALA A 11 -15.81 9.74 -59.03
CA ALA A 11 -15.02 10.94 -59.13
C ALA A 11 -13.91 11.10 -58.06
N ALA A 12 -12.94 11.93 -58.42
CA ALA A 12 -11.90 12.49 -57.58
C ALA A 12 -12.44 13.17 -56.31
N SER A 13 -11.69 13.09 -55.22
CA SER A 13 -11.29 14.29 -54.46
C SER A 13 -10.16 13.99 -53.47
N LYS A 14 -9.27 14.97 -53.41
CA LYS A 14 -8.02 15.06 -52.65
C LYS A 14 -8.21 14.79 -51.15
N PHE A 15 -7.31 13.99 -50.57
CA PHE A 15 -6.89 14.20 -49.19
C PHE A 15 -5.41 14.55 -49.17
N ARG A 16 -5.15 15.83 -48.91
CA ARG A 16 -3.85 16.32 -48.46
C ARG A 16 -3.77 16.09 -46.95
N ASP A 17 -2.52 15.96 -46.54
CA ASP A 17 -1.99 16.33 -45.24
C ASP A 17 -1.88 15.23 -44.19
N GLY A 18 -0.63 14.97 -43.82
CA GLY A 18 -0.25 13.97 -42.86
C GLY A 18 -0.43 14.43 -41.44
N ALA A 19 -0.57 13.47 -40.54
CA ALA A 19 -0.20 13.66 -39.15
C ALA A 19 0.24 12.33 -38.55
N LYS A 20 1.56 12.22 -38.42
CA LYS A 20 2.29 11.69 -37.26
C LYS A 20 1.60 10.59 -36.45
N LYS A 21 2.17 9.40 -36.59
CA LYS A 21 2.18 8.27 -35.64
C LYS A 21 2.28 8.78 -34.20
N GLY A 22 1.13 8.93 -33.54
CA GLY A 22 1.05 9.21 -32.11
C GLY A 22 1.55 8.00 -31.34
N ARG A 23 2.81 8.06 -30.91
CA ARG A 23 3.33 7.23 -29.82
C ARG A 23 2.37 7.40 -28.63
N PRO A 24 1.93 6.34 -27.95
CA PRO A 24 1.15 6.52 -26.73
C PRO A 24 2.02 7.32 -25.77
N GLU A 25 1.60 8.56 -25.51
CA GLU A 25 2.19 9.41 -24.52
C GLU A 25 2.09 8.65 -23.21
N LYS A 26 3.23 8.24 -22.65
CA LYS A 26 3.26 7.66 -21.31
C LYS A 26 2.65 8.73 -20.41
N VAL A 27 1.39 8.53 -20.02
CA VAL A 27 0.74 9.30 -18.98
C VAL A 27 1.68 9.20 -17.79
N LYS A 28 2.46 10.26 -17.56
CA LYS A 28 3.18 10.44 -16.33
C LYS A 28 2.09 10.66 -15.31
N ARG A 29 1.56 9.56 -14.74
CA ARG A 29 0.75 9.64 -13.54
C ARG A 29 1.60 10.45 -12.57
N ALA A 30 1.14 11.66 -12.27
CA ALA A 30 1.72 12.43 -11.19
C ALA A 30 1.69 11.49 -9.98
N ALA A 31 2.86 11.26 -9.38
CA ALA A 31 2.99 10.51 -8.14
C ALA A 31 2.44 11.36 -6.99
N ASN A 32 1.17 11.72 -7.09
CA ASN A 32 0.46 12.59 -6.17
C ASN A 32 -0.79 11.88 -5.71
N ASP A 33 -0.90 11.79 -4.38
CA ASP A 33 -2.15 11.65 -3.66
C ASP A 33 -2.86 10.29 -3.74
N ALA A 34 -2.14 9.18 -3.58
CA ALA A 34 -2.78 8.04 -2.92
C ALA A 34 -3.15 8.51 -1.52
N GLN A 35 -4.42 8.85 -1.32
CA GLN A 35 -4.97 9.35 -0.07
C GLN A 35 -4.56 8.38 1.05
N PHE A 36 -3.63 8.82 1.91
CA PHE A 36 -3.21 8.02 3.05
C PHE A 36 -4.29 8.09 4.12
N HIS A 37 -5.01 6.98 4.32
CA HIS A 37 -5.98 6.85 5.41
C HIS A 37 -5.33 6.10 6.57
N PRO A 38 -4.86 6.79 7.63
CA PRO A 38 -4.32 6.10 8.78
C PRO A 38 -5.42 5.26 9.43
N TYR A 39 -5.07 4.04 9.84
CA TYR A 39 -5.93 3.23 10.68
C TYR A 39 -6.23 3.95 11.99
N LEU A 40 -7.42 3.67 12.50
CA LEU A 40 -7.86 4.07 13.82
C LEU A 40 -7.85 2.84 14.74
N PRO A 41 -7.32 2.97 15.96
CA PRO A 41 -7.34 1.86 16.91
C PRO A 41 -8.79 1.56 17.33
N THR A 42 -9.10 0.27 17.47
CA THR A 42 -10.40 -0.22 17.94
C THR A 42 -10.22 -1.09 19.19
N ASP A 43 -11.31 -1.66 19.71
CA ASP A 43 -11.20 -2.65 20.78
C ASP A 43 -10.54 -3.95 20.30
N ALA A 44 -10.69 -4.33 19.02
CA ALA A 44 -10.06 -5.52 18.45
C ALA A 44 -8.63 -5.26 17.93
N THR A 45 -8.27 -4.01 17.63
CA THR A 45 -7.00 -3.69 16.96
C THR A 45 -6.08 -2.77 17.74
N VAL A 46 -4.77 -2.90 17.53
CA VAL A 46 -3.77 -1.95 17.99
C VAL A 46 -3.09 -1.31 16.80
N VAL A 47 -3.02 0.01 16.79
CA VAL A 47 -2.52 0.76 15.63
C VAL A 47 -1.27 1.56 15.96
N TRP A 48 -0.36 1.65 14.99
CA TRP A 48 0.81 2.53 14.99
C TRP A 48 0.84 3.33 13.69
N ASN A 49 0.83 4.65 13.81
CA ASN A 49 0.97 5.56 12.67
C ASN A 49 2.34 6.23 12.77
N THR A 50 3.16 6.09 11.74
CA THR A 50 4.54 6.57 11.72
C THR A 50 4.94 7.07 10.35
N LYS A 51 5.94 7.96 10.30
CA LYS A 51 6.50 8.49 9.06
C LYS A 51 7.93 8.00 8.92
N ILE A 52 8.24 7.30 7.83
CA ILE A 52 9.59 6.80 7.54
C ILE A 52 10.06 7.43 6.23
N SER A 53 11.16 8.17 6.28
CA SER A 53 11.73 8.85 5.10
C SER A 53 10.72 9.74 4.35
N GLY A 54 9.81 10.39 5.08
CA GLY A 54 8.77 11.26 4.51
C GLY A 54 7.48 10.55 4.10
N VAL A 55 7.47 9.22 4.04
CA VAL A 55 6.31 8.39 3.67
C VAL A 55 5.53 7.98 4.92
N ASP A 56 4.22 8.16 4.88
CA ASP A 56 3.31 7.76 5.95
C ASP A 56 3.01 6.25 5.90
N TYR A 57 3.11 5.61 7.08
CA TYR A 57 2.82 4.20 7.29
C TYR A 57 1.84 4.06 8.45
N SER A 58 0.78 3.30 8.22
CA SER A 58 -0.17 2.89 9.24
C SER A 58 -0.11 1.39 9.39
N LEU A 59 0.16 0.93 10.60
CA LEU A 59 0.17 -0.48 10.95
C LEU A 59 -0.99 -0.79 11.88
N ALA A 60 -1.71 -1.88 11.61
CA ALA A 60 -2.75 -2.41 12.48
C ALA A 60 -2.45 -3.87 12.80
N LEU A 61 -2.44 -4.20 14.08
CA LEU A 61 -2.41 -5.58 14.57
C LEU A 61 -3.81 -5.95 15.04
N ASP A 62 -4.36 -7.04 14.51
CA ASP A 62 -5.53 -7.69 15.10
C ASP A 62 -5.13 -8.47 16.36
N LYS A 63 -5.84 -8.27 17.47
CA LYS A 63 -5.47 -8.86 18.76
C LYS A 63 -5.81 -10.34 18.86
N GLU A 64 -6.78 -10.82 18.06
CA GLU A 64 -7.26 -12.20 18.11
C GLU A 64 -6.54 -13.07 17.07
N SER A 65 -6.55 -12.66 15.79
CA SER A 65 -5.91 -13.41 14.71
C SER A 65 -4.39 -13.23 14.69
N LEU A 66 -3.89 -12.16 15.33
CA LEU A 66 -2.48 -11.75 15.29
C LEU A 66 -2.01 -11.37 13.88
N ASP A 67 -2.94 -11.08 12.96
CA ASP A 67 -2.60 -10.56 11.63
C ASP A 67 -2.08 -9.13 11.72
N LEU A 68 -0.97 -8.88 11.05
CA LEU A 68 -0.36 -7.56 10.96
C LEU A 68 -0.60 -6.96 9.57
N TRP A 69 -1.18 -5.77 9.54
CA TRP A 69 -1.49 -5.03 8.34
C TRP A 69 -0.65 -3.77 8.26
N CYS A 70 -0.26 -3.37 7.05
CA CYS A 70 0.34 -2.08 6.77
C CYS A 70 -0.17 -1.49 5.47
N ASN A 71 -0.75 -0.28 5.53
CA ASN A 71 -1.29 0.42 4.37
C ASN A 71 -2.12 -0.52 3.45
N ASP A 72 -3.04 -1.27 4.05
CA ASP A 72 -3.99 -2.21 3.43
C ASP A 72 -3.39 -3.50 2.87
N ASN A 73 -2.15 -3.81 3.24
CA ASN A 73 -1.48 -5.05 2.87
C ASN A 73 -1.15 -5.86 4.13
N VAL A 74 -1.45 -7.15 4.10
CA VAL A 74 -0.98 -8.08 5.15
C VAL A 74 0.54 -8.19 5.07
N ILE A 75 1.19 -8.02 6.22
CA ILE A 75 2.62 -8.23 6.38
C ILE A 75 2.83 -9.69 6.78
N ASP A 76 3.63 -10.40 6.00
CA ASP A 76 4.22 -11.66 6.42
C ASP A 76 5.26 -11.39 7.50
N ALA A 77 4.99 -11.83 8.73
CA ALA A 77 5.85 -11.64 9.88
C ALA A 77 6.08 -12.97 10.58
N GLU A 78 7.34 -13.26 10.90
CA GLU A 78 7.70 -14.42 11.68
C GLU A 78 7.36 -14.15 13.16
N CYS A 79 6.55 -15.02 13.77
CA CYS A 79 6.13 -14.87 15.15
C CYS A 79 6.74 -15.96 16.05
N ASP A 80 7.61 -15.54 16.95
CA ASP A 80 8.18 -16.37 18.01
C ASP A 80 7.34 -16.26 19.29
N PHE A 81 6.93 -17.40 19.84
CA PHE A 81 6.25 -17.48 21.13
C PHE A 81 7.23 -17.97 22.19
N ASN A 82 7.36 -17.23 23.30
CA ASN A 82 8.22 -17.60 24.43
C ASN A 82 7.52 -17.34 25.77
N ASP A 83 8.13 -17.78 26.87
CA ASP A 83 7.57 -17.63 28.23
C ASP A 83 7.32 -16.18 28.66
N THR A 84 7.99 -15.20 28.03
CA THR A 84 7.83 -13.77 28.32
C THR A 84 6.84 -13.07 27.40
N GLY A 85 6.26 -13.79 26.44
CA GLY A 85 5.29 -13.30 25.47
C GLY A 85 5.68 -13.64 24.02
N SER A 86 5.04 -12.95 23.08
CA SER A 86 5.24 -13.18 21.65
C SER A 86 6.03 -12.03 21.02
N LYS A 87 6.87 -12.36 20.04
CA LYS A 87 7.67 -11.40 19.28
C LYS A 87 7.45 -11.65 17.79
N MET A 88 7.08 -10.61 17.07
CA MET A 88 7.02 -10.61 15.61
C MET A 88 8.15 -9.77 15.04
N GLU A 89 8.86 -10.31 14.06
CA GLU A 89 9.90 -9.61 13.33
C GLU A 89 9.54 -9.51 11.85
N PHE A 90 9.72 -8.32 11.27
CA PHE A 90 9.41 -8.06 9.87
C PHE A 90 10.22 -6.86 9.36
N GLN A 91 10.20 -6.66 8.04
CA GLN A 91 10.82 -5.50 7.40
C GLN A 91 9.77 -4.44 7.09
N LEU A 92 10.04 -3.18 7.44
CA LEU A 92 9.19 -2.05 7.09
C LEU A 92 10.05 -0.93 6.52
N ALA A 93 9.85 -0.62 5.23
CA ALA A 93 10.58 0.44 4.53
C ALA A 93 12.12 0.33 4.66
N GLY A 94 12.65 -0.90 4.65
CA GLY A 94 14.08 -1.18 4.80
C GLY A 94 14.61 -1.11 6.24
N LYS A 95 13.74 -0.96 7.23
CA LYS A 95 14.07 -0.98 8.66
C LYS A 95 13.63 -2.29 9.31
N ARG A 96 14.39 -2.74 10.30
CA ARG A 96 14.02 -3.91 11.10
C ARG A 96 12.92 -3.52 12.07
N ALA A 97 11.72 -4.02 11.84
CA ALA A 97 10.59 -3.85 12.73
C ALA A 97 10.51 -5.03 13.70
N CYS A 98 10.21 -4.72 14.96
CA CYS A 98 9.94 -5.73 15.98
C CYS A 98 8.72 -5.30 16.79
N LEU A 99 7.69 -6.15 16.78
CA LEU A 99 6.51 -6.04 17.60
C LEU A 99 6.61 -7.04 18.75
N LYS A 100 6.53 -6.56 19.99
CA LYS A 100 6.49 -7.39 21.20
C LYS A 100 5.11 -7.33 21.82
N MET A 101 4.59 -8.50 22.16
CA MET A 101 3.31 -8.73 22.81
C MET A 101 3.57 -9.42 24.14
N GLN A 102 3.44 -8.67 25.24
CA GLN A 102 3.77 -9.18 26.56
C GLN A 102 2.51 -9.26 27.42
N PRO A 103 2.11 -10.46 27.88
CA PRO A 103 1.02 -10.62 28.83
C PRO A 103 1.29 -9.81 30.12
N SER A 104 0.25 -9.24 30.70
CA SER A 104 0.35 -8.55 31.99
C SER A 104 -0.97 -8.68 32.76
N SER A 105 -0.94 -8.33 34.05
CA SER A 105 -2.13 -8.36 34.92
C SER A 105 -3.28 -7.45 34.45
N ARG A 106 -3.03 -6.53 33.50
CA ARG A 106 -4.02 -5.63 32.90
C ARG A 106 -4.23 -5.89 31.41
N GLY A 107 -3.97 -7.11 30.96
CA GLY A 107 -4.05 -7.51 29.55
C GLY A 107 -2.69 -7.45 28.83
N THR A 108 -2.71 -7.56 27.51
CA THR A 108 -1.49 -7.66 26.70
C THR A 108 -0.90 -6.29 26.38
N LYS A 109 0.40 -6.13 26.62
CA LYS A 109 1.17 -4.94 26.25
C LYS A 109 1.77 -5.12 24.86
N TYR A 110 1.33 -4.28 23.93
CA TYR A 110 1.83 -4.24 22.56
C TYR A 110 2.87 -3.11 22.40
N ARG A 111 4.06 -3.44 21.90
CA ARG A 111 5.15 -2.48 21.71
C ARG A 111 5.84 -2.71 20.37
N LEU A 112 5.74 -1.73 19.47
CA LEU A 112 6.46 -1.70 18.20
C LEU A 112 7.78 -0.91 18.32
N THR A 113 8.83 -1.43 17.72
CA THR A 113 10.12 -0.76 17.54
C THR A 113 10.60 -0.86 16.10
N LEU A 114 11.21 0.21 15.58
CA LEU A 114 11.89 0.25 14.28
C LEU A 114 13.37 0.54 14.52
N ASP A 115 14.26 -0.38 14.12
CA ASP A 115 15.71 -0.33 14.42
C ASP A 115 15.99 -0.08 15.92
N GLY A 116 15.14 -0.64 16.80
CA GLY A 116 15.21 -0.45 18.25
C GLY A 116 14.54 0.83 18.79
N ALA A 117 14.19 1.80 17.93
CA ALA A 117 13.47 2.99 18.34
C ALA A 117 11.97 2.71 18.54
N LYS A 118 11.41 3.13 19.68
CA LYS A 118 10.00 2.89 20.01
C LYS A 118 9.06 3.72 19.12
N VAL A 119 8.06 3.06 18.54
CA VAL A 119 6.98 3.72 17.81
C VAL A 119 5.77 3.90 18.74
N PRO A 120 5.21 5.12 18.87
CA PRO A 120 4.04 5.35 19.70
C PRO A 120 2.79 4.69 19.09
N LYS A 121 1.93 4.15 19.94
CA LYS A 121 0.60 3.68 19.52
C LYS A 121 -0.27 4.88 19.14
N ALA A 122 -1.09 4.72 18.12
CA ALA A 122 -2.17 5.65 17.83
C ALA A 122 -3.14 5.68 19.04
N LYS A 123 -3.68 6.86 19.33
CA LYS A 123 -4.72 7.03 20.35
C LYS A 123 -6.07 6.91 19.67
N ALA A 124 -7.02 6.22 20.30
CA ALA A 124 -8.41 6.37 19.91
C ALA A 124 -8.79 7.82 20.22
N THR A 125 -9.12 8.60 19.21
CA THR A 125 -9.76 9.89 19.42
C THR A 125 -11.20 9.57 19.77
N ASN A 126 -11.62 9.80 21.01
CA ASN A 126 -13.05 9.88 21.31
C ASN A 126 -13.59 11.05 20.47
N GLN A 127 -14.40 10.74 19.46
CA GLN A 127 -15.34 11.73 18.95
C GLN A 127 -16.45 11.79 20.01
N ASP A 128 -16.47 12.89 20.77
CA ASP A 128 -17.61 13.32 21.59
C ASP A 128 -18.76 13.78 20.67
#